data_AF-A0A522F4G4-F1
#
_entry.id   AF-A0A522F4G4-F1
#
_cell.length_a   1.000
_cell.length_b   1.000
_cell.length_c   1.000
_cell.angle_alpha   90.00
_cell.angle_beta   90.00
_cell.angle_gamma   90.00
#
_symmetry.space_group_name_H-M   'P 1'
#
loop_
_entity.id
_entity.type
_entity.pdbx_description
1 polymer ?
#
loop_
_entity_poly.entity_id
_entity_poly.type
_entity_poly.pdbx_seq_one_letter_code
_entity_poly.pdbx_strand_id
1 'polypeptide(L)'
;MKKFPHQQFIGDNQVNIETLPEMLQKRIKGFDELQEDLQHTTDEDNERLMGKLETLSHELAEDMEEHFEEHLENNDREEDEPEVLPEPIQEEKAEEPAPEPIQEEPAPIQEQEPEPVHEPTDEEILAALLAGNKELVLPSELKEKGFKTDLNGRKLLVGRFCLNRGKYDTCYQIILKSE
;
A
#
# COMPACT_ATOMS: atom_id res chain seq x y z
N MET A 1 -2.73 -29.72 5.93
CA MET A 1 -1.88 -28.59 6.37
C MET A 1 -2.69 -27.33 6.26
N LYS A 2 -2.52 -26.40 7.22
CA LYS A 2 -3.12 -25.06 7.16
C LYS A 2 -2.57 -24.36 5.91
N LYS A 3 -3.45 -23.76 5.10
CA LYS A 3 -3.02 -22.91 3.98
C LYS A 3 -2.72 -21.52 4.53
N PHE A 4 -1.55 -21.01 4.21
CA PHE A 4 -1.11 -19.68 4.59
C PHE A 4 -1.64 -18.63 3.59
N PRO A 5 -2.00 -17.41 4.03
CA PRO A 5 -2.54 -16.35 3.17
C PRO A 5 -1.85 -16.18 1.81
N HIS A 6 -0.51 -16.07 1.77
CA HIS A 6 0.22 -15.92 0.52
C HIS A 6 0.08 -17.15 -0.40
N GLN A 7 0.03 -18.37 0.15
CA GLN A 7 -0.20 -19.59 -0.63
C GLN A 7 -1.61 -19.63 -1.22
N GLN A 8 -2.59 -19.08 -0.49
CA GLN A 8 -3.95 -18.94 -1.00
C GLN A 8 -3.99 -17.91 -2.14
N PHE A 9 -3.38 -16.75 -1.97
CA PHE A 9 -3.29 -15.72 -3.01
C PHE A 9 -2.63 -16.26 -4.29
N ILE A 10 -1.51 -16.98 -4.17
CA ILE A 10 -0.82 -17.60 -5.31
C ILE A 10 -1.74 -18.60 -6.04
N GLY A 11 -2.46 -19.43 -5.28
CA GLY A 11 -3.36 -20.44 -5.84
C GLY A 11 -4.60 -19.85 -6.51
N ASP A 12 -5.22 -18.86 -5.88
CA ASP A 12 -6.47 -18.25 -6.33
C ASP A 12 -6.23 -17.38 -7.57
N ASN A 13 -5.11 -16.66 -7.64
CA ASN A 13 -4.74 -15.78 -8.75
C ASN A 13 -3.81 -16.43 -9.78
N GLN A 14 -3.48 -17.72 -9.61
CA GLN A 14 -2.56 -18.47 -10.49
C GLN A 14 -1.21 -17.76 -10.71
N VAL A 15 -0.68 -17.15 -9.65
CA VAL A 15 0.58 -16.38 -9.69
C VAL A 15 1.75 -17.31 -10.00
N ASN A 16 2.53 -16.98 -11.02
CA ASN A 16 3.80 -17.65 -11.23
C ASN A 16 4.86 -17.03 -10.32
N ILE A 17 5.41 -17.82 -9.39
CA ILE A 17 6.44 -17.36 -8.46
C ILE A 17 7.67 -16.86 -9.22
N GLU A 18 8.03 -17.48 -10.35
CA GLU A 18 9.20 -17.10 -11.14
C GLU A 18 9.09 -15.70 -11.78
N THR A 19 7.86 -15.18 -11.92
CA THR A 19 7.62 -13.84 -12.47
C THR A 19 7.57 -12.76 -11.41
N LEU A 20 7.55 -13.13 -10.12
CA LEU A 20 7.58 -12.15 -9.02
C LEU A 20 8.96 -11.49 -8.90
N PRO A 21 9.06 -10.31 -8.28
CA PRO A 21 10.35 -9.72 -7.91
C PRO A 21 11.26 -10.68 -7.14
N GLU A 22 12.57 -10.62 -7.39
CA GLU A 22 13.57 -11.53 -6.78
C GLU A 22 13.50 -11.53 -5.23
N MET A 23 13.11 -10.40 -4.64
CA MET A 23 12.91 -10.27 -3.20
C MET A 23 11.74 -11.13 -2.69
N LEU A 24 10.62 -11.13 -3.40
CA LEU A 24 9.44 -11.93 -3.07
C LEU A 24 9.72 -13.42 -3.30
N GLN A 25 10.38 -13.78 -4.40
CA GLN A 25 10.81 -15.16 -4.66
C GLN A 25 11.67 -15.72 -3.52
N LYS A 26 12.66 -14.95 -3.06
CA LYS A 26 13.54 -15.34 -1.96
C LYS A 26 12.79 -15.49 -0.65
N ARG A 27 11.83 -14.61 -0.37
CA ARG A 27 11.01 -14.69 0.86
C ARG A 27 10.06 -15.89 0.83
N ILE A 28 9.40 -16.17 -0.29
CA ILE A 28 8.56 -17.37 -0.46
C ILE A 28 9.40 -18.63 -0.28
N LYS A 29 10.58 -18.70 -0.91
CA LYS A 29 11.48 -19.84 -0.72
C LYS A 29 11.93 -20.00 0.74
N GLY A 30 12.29 -18.90 1.41
CA GLY A 30 12.64 -18.93 2.82
C GLY A 30 11.47 -19.35 3.71
N PHE A 31 10.24 -18.99 3.34
CA PHE A 31 9.03 -19.46 4.00
C PHE A 31 8.88 -20.98 3.87
N ASP A 32 9.06 -21.54 2.66
CA ASP A 32 8.96 -22.99 2.43
C ASP A 32 10.00 -23.77 3.23
N GLU A 33 11.24 -23.28 3.29
CA GLU A 33 12.31 -23.86 4.11
C GLU A 33 11.94 -23.85 5.61
N LEU A 34 11.41 -22.74 6.12
CA LEU A 34 10.94 -22.65 7.51
C LEU A 34 9.71 -23.54 7.80
N GLN A 35 8.85 -23.74 6.80
CA GLN A 35 7.69 -24.64 6.91
C GLN A 35 8.13 -26.11 6.94
N GLU A 36 9.19 -26.47 6.22
CA GLU A 36 9.82 -27.80 6.32
C GLU A 36 10.45 -27.99 7.70
N ASP A 37 11.21 -27.01 8.19
CA ASP A 37 11.83 -27.06 9.52
C ASP A 37 10.78 -27.23 10.63
N LEU A 38 9.61 -26.59 10.50
CA LEU A 38 8.49 -26.73 11.44
C LEU A 38 8.05 -28.19 11.63
N GLN A 39 8.21 -29.07 10.63
CA GLN A 39 7.86 -30.48 10.76
C GLN A 39 8.86 -31.27 11.62
N HIS A 40 10.03 -30.70 11.86
CA HIS A 40 11.14 -31.32 12.57
C HIS A 40 11.45 -30.65 13.92
N THR A 41 10.78 -29.56 14.28
CA THR A 41 10.96 -28.86 15.55
C THR A 41 10.18 -29.52 16.71
N THR A 42 10.64 -29.27 17.94
CA THR A 42 9.94 -29.62 19.17
C THR A 42 8.73 -28.71 19.41
N ASP A 43 7.70 -29.22 20.08
CA ASP A 43 6.40 -28.55 20.27
C ASP A 43 6.49 -27.10 20.78
N GLU A 44 7.39 -26.79 21.71
CA GLU A 44 7.56 -25.44 22.29
C GLU A 44 8.15 -24.43 21.28
N ASP A 45 9.08 -24.86 20.44
CA ASP A 45 9.61 -24.04 19.34
C ASP A 45 8.64 -24.02 18.14
N ASN A 46 7.78 -25.02 18.02
CA ASN A 46 6.78 -25.13 16.95
C ASN A 46 5.77 -23.99 17.02
N GLU A 47 5.19 -23.71 18.20
CA GLU A 47 4.22 -22.60 18.36
C GLU A 47 4.85 -21.24 18.03
N ARG A 48 6.09 -21.01 18.48
CA ARG A 48 6.81 -19.77 18.21
C ARG A 48 7.17 -19.63 16.72
N LEU A 49 7.59 -20.71 16.08
CA LEU A 49 7.90 -20.72 14.65
C LEU A 49 6.64 -20.60 13.81
N MET A 50 5.53 -21.21 14.21
CA MET A 50 4.23 -21.08 13.56
C MET A 50 3.73 -19.63 13.60
N GLY A 51 3.83 -18.94 14.74
CA GLY A 51 3.48 -17.52 14.83
C GLY A 51 4.30 -16.66 13.87
N LYS A 52 5.62 -16.90 13.77
CA LYS A 52 6.48 -16.20 12.81
C LYS A 52 6.12 -16.50 11.36
N LEU A 53 5.79 -17.76 11.05
CA LEU A 53 5.32 -18.16 9.72
C LEU A 53 3.99 -17.44 9.40
N GLU A 54 3.05 -17.38 10.33
CA GLU A 54 1.79 -16.65 10.10
C GLU A 54 2.02 -15.17 9.80
N THR A 55 2.90 -14.51 10.53
CA THR A 55 3.28 -13.12 10.26
C THR A 55 3.94 -12.98 8.88
N LEU A 56 4.99 -13.77 8.61
CA LEU A 56 5.71 -13.74 7.32
C LEU A 56 4.77 -14.02 6.14
N SER A 57 3.79 -14.89 6.33
CA SER A 57 2.79 -15.19 5.31
C SER A 57 1.85 -14.02 5.03
N HIS A 58 1.41 -13.29 6.04
CA HIS A 58 0.55 -12.12 5.82
C HIS A 58 1.33 -11.05 5.08
N GLU A 59 2.55 -10.78 5.53
CA GLU A 59 3.45 -9.83 4.87
C GLU A 59 3.73 -10.20 3.41
N LEU A 60 3.96 -11.49 3.12
CA LEU A 60 4.12 -11.96 1.74
C LEU A 60 2.88 -11.74 0.89
N ALA A 61 1.68 -11.94 1.46
CA ALA A 61 0.43 -11.71 0.75
C ALA A 61 0.26 -10.22 0.42
N GLU A 62 0.50 -9.35 1.40
CA GLU A 62 0.44 -7.89 1.21
C GLU A 62 1.46 -7.39 0.17
N ASP A 63 2.73 -7.82 0.26
CA ASP A 63 3.76 -7.43 -0.71
C ASP A 63 3.40 -7.89 -2.15
N MET A 64 2.76 -9.06 -2.28
CA MET A 64 2.29 -9.54 -3.58
C MET A 64 1.10 -8.71 -4.06
N GLU A 65 0.10 -8.46 -3.22
CA GLU A 65 -1.06 -7.63 -3.53
C GLU A 65 -0.63 -6.23 -3.99
N GLU A 66 0.25 -5.55 -3.25
CA GLU A 66 0.79 -4.24 -3.63
C GLU A 66 1.47 -4.29 -5.01
N HIS A 67 2.31 -5.32 -5.24
CA HIS A 67 2.93 -5.49 -6.55
C HIS A 67 1.89 -5.72 -7.66
N PHE A 68 0.83 -6.49 -7.42
CA PHE A 68 -0.21 -6.70 -8.44
C PHE A 68 -1.06 -5.45 -8.69
N GLU A 69 -1.37 -4.67 -7.65
CA GLU A 69 -2.07 -3.38 -7.77
C GLU A 69 -1.26 -2.39 -8.61
N GLU A 70 0.05 -2.24 -8.34
CA GLU A 70 0.94 -1.39 -9.13
C GLU A 70 0.98 -1.81 -10.62
N HIS A 71 0.90 -3.11 -10.92
CA HIS A 71 0.86 -3.60 -12.29
C HIS A 71 -0.52 -3.44 -12.95
N LEU A 72 -1.61 -3.53 -12.20
CA LEU A 72 -2.97 -3.25 -12.72
C LEU A 72 -3.14 -1.75 -13.05
N GLU A 73 -2.68 -0.85 -12.18
CA GLU A 73 -2.76 0.60 -12.40
C GLU A 73 -2.02 1.06 -13.67
N ASN A 74 -1.00 0.31 -14.10
CA ASN A 74 -0.27 0.58 -15.32
C ASN A 74 -0.91 -0.03 -16.58
N ASN A 75 -1.70 -1.11 -16.44
CA ASN A 75 -2.35 -1.80 -17.56
C ASN A 75 -3.68 -1.13 -17.98
N ASP A 76 -4.36 -0.42 -17.07
CA ASP A 76 -5.53 0.44 -17.40
C ASP A 76 -5.17 1.64 -18.32
N ARG A 77 -3.89 1.82 -18.63
CA ARG A 77 -3.40 2.85 -19.55
C ARG A 77 -3.18 2.35 -20.99
N GLU A 78 -3.22 1.03 -21.24
CA GLU A 78 -2.91 0.42 -22.54
C GLU A 78 -4.08 -0.39 -23.16
N GLU A 79 -5.32 -0.22 -22.70
CA GLU A 79 -6.51 -0.84 -23.33
C GLU A 79 -7.40 0.12 -24.15
N ASP A 80 -6.84 1.19 -24.69
CA ASP A 80 -7.51 2.07 -25.66
C ASP A 80 -6.71 2.17 -26.99
N GLU A 81 -6.47 1.02 -27.63
CA GLU A 81 -6.19 1.00 -29.07
C GLU A 81 -6.97 -0.14 -29.75
N PRO A 82 -7.92 0.23 -30.62
CA PRO A 82 -7.96 -0.33 -31.95
C PRO A 82 -7.38 0.70 -32.95
N GLU A 83 -6.20 0.39 -33.48
CA GLU A 83 -5.67 0.97 -34.71
C GLU A 83 -6.75 1.01 -35.81
N VAL A 84 -7.18 2.22 -36.20
CA VAL A 84 -7.69 2.46 -37.55
C VAL A 84 -7.10 3.78 -38.08
N LEU A 85 -6.06 3.62 -38.88
CA LEU A 85 -5.42 4.63 -39.74
C LEU A 85 -6.40 5.19 -40.81
N PRO A 86 -6.07 6.28 -41.54
CA PRO A 86 -6.80 7.56 -41.51
C PRO A 86 -7.52 7.91 -42.83
N GLU A 87 -8.42 8.89 -42.81
CA GLU A 87 -8.62 9.78 -43.96
C GLU A 87 -8.90 11.25 -43.54
N PRO A 88 -8.46 12.24 -44.35
CA PRO A 88 -8.30 13.64 -43.94
C PRO A 88 -9.34 14.56 -44.59
N ILE A 89 -10.14 15.31 -43.82
CA ILE A 89 -10.92 16.41 -44.41
C ILE A 89 -11.00 17.62 -43.46
N GLN A 90 -10.05 18.54 -43.69
CA GLN A 90 -10.16 20.01 -43.81
C GLN A 90 -10.71 20.86 -42.64
N GLU A 91 -9.85 21.84 -42.30
CA GLU A 91 -10.10 23.08 -41.57
C GLU A 91 -11.48 23.71 -41.85
N GLU A 92 -12.16 24.19 -40.81
CA GLU A 92 -12.37 25.63 -40.64
C GLU A 92 -13.11 25.98 -39.33
N LYS A 93 -12.50 26.92 -38.61
CA LYS A 93 -13.13 28.11 -38.02
C LYS A 93 -13.62 28.07 -36.56
N ALA A 94 -12.88 28.85 -35.77
CA ALA A 94 -13.13 29.39 -34.44
C ALA A 94 -14.54 29.98 -34.22
N GLU A 95 -15.08 29.82 -33.01
CA GLU A 95 -15.58 30.91 -32.14
C GLU A 95 -16.07 30.35 -30.78
N GLU A 96 -15.42 30.76 -29.68
CA GLU A 96 -16.03 30.94 -28.35
C GLU A 96 -16.42 32.43 -28.23
N PRO A 97 -17.21 32.91 -27.23
CA PRO A 97 -18.06 32.24 -26.23
C PRO A 97 -19.45 32.90 -26.04
N ALA A 98 -20.38 32.26 -25.31
CA ALA A 98 -21.41 32.94 -24.49
C ALA A 98 -22.24 31.94 -23.65
N PRO A 99 -22.42 32.20 -22.35
CA PRO A 99 -23.71 31.94 -21.72
C PRO A 99 -24.22 33.14 -20.93
N GLU A 100 -25.51 33.43 -21.06
CA GLU A 100 -26.32 34.34 -20.24
C GLU A 100 -27.64 33.58 -19.90
N PRO A 101 -28.55 34.07 -19.03
CA PRO A 101 -28.38 34.51 -17.62
C PRO A 101 -29.63 34.15 -16.75
N ILE A 102 -29.57 33.85 -15.44
CA ILE A 102 -30.74 34.07 -14.54
C ILE A 102 -30.28 34.40 -13.11
N GLN A 103 -30.77 35.52 -12.58
CA GLN A 103 -30.65 36.03 -11.21
C GLN A 103 -31.85 35.61 -10.35
N GLU A 104 -31.67 35.41 -9.03
CA GLU A 104 -32.59 35.83 -7.94
C GLU A 104 -31.96 35.59 -6.53
N GLU A 105 -31.78 36.67 -5.75
CA GLU A 105 -31.51 36.71 -4.29
C GLU A 105 -32.82 36.54 -3.46
N PRO A 106 -32.90 36.47 -2.09
CA PRO A 106 -31.90 36.56 -1.00
C PRO A 106 -32.02 35.48 0.15
N ALA A 107 -31.10 35.55 1.14
CA ALA A 107 -30.83 34.68 2.32
C ALA A 107 -31.95 34.58 3.42
N PRO A 108 -31.79 33.96 4.64
CA PRO A 108 -30.73 33.12 5.24
C PRO A 108 -31.21 31.88 6.06
N ILE A 109 -30.49 30.75 6.05
CA ILE A 109 -30.56 29.75 7.15
C ILE A 109 -29.12 29.28 7.45
N GLN A 110 -28.65 29.61 8.65
CA GLN A 110 -27.42 29.09 9.24
C GLN A 110 -27.60 27.61 9.56
N GLU A 111 -27.22 26.72 8.64
CA GLU A 111 -26.83 25.37 9.00
C GLU A 111 -25.31 25.34 9.16
N GLN A 112 -24.91 24.87 10.34
CA GLN A 112 -23.54 24.88 10.84
C GLN A 112 -22.62 24.19 9.83
N GLU A 113 -21.49 24.83 9.52
CA GLU A 113 -20.36 24.21 8.83
C GLU A 113 -20.05 22.87 9.51
N PRO A 114 -19.99 21.74 8.78
CA PRO A 114 -19.35 20.55 9.32
C PRO A 114 -17.89 20.91 9.57
N GLU A 115 -17.44 20.68 10.81
CA GLU A 115 -16.06 20.89 11.25
C GLU A 115 -15.07 20.40 10.19
N PRO A 116 -13.96 21.13 9.92
CA PRO A 116 -12.92 20.62 9.06
C PRO A 116 -12.42 19.32 9.69
N VAL A 117 -12.72 18.20 9.04
CA VAL A 117 -12.09 16.92 9.33
C VAL A 117 -10.60 17.11 9.02
N HIS A 118 -9.85 17.55 10.02
CA HIS A 118 -8.40 17.65 9.94
C HIS A 118 -7.89 16.22 9.73
N GLU A 119 -7.49 15.92 8.50
CA GLU A 119 -6.70 14.72 8.24
C GLU A 119 -5.47 14.80 9.14
N PRO A 120 -5.20 13.77 9.97
CA PRO A 120 -4.06 13.78 10.86
C PRO A 120 -2.79 13.91 10.03
N THR A 121 -1.90 14.80 10.46
CA THR A 121 -0.60 14.98 9.81
C THR A 121 0.22 13.70 9.98
N ASP A 122 1.10 13.37 9.03
CA ASP A 122 2.00 12.21 9.12
C ASP A 122 2.74 12.12 10.47
N GLU A 123 3.15 13.25 11.06
CA GLU A 123 3.75 13.29 12.39
C GLU A 123 2.78 12.90 13.53
N GLU A 124 1.51 13.27 13.41
CA GLU A 124 0.46 12.93 14.38
C GLU A 124 0.12 11.45 14.30
N ILE A 125 0.11 10.87 13.09
CA ILE A 125 -0.05 9.43 12.87
C ILE A 125 1.07 8.66 13.58
N LEU A 126 2.33 9.05 13.38
CA LEU A 126 3.48 8.42 14.03
C LEU A 126 3.49 8.63 15.54
N ALA A 127 3.09 9.80 16.01
CA ALA A 127 2.95 10.08 17.44
C ALA A 127 1.86 9.20 18.08
N ALA A 128 0.73 8.99 17.40
CA ALA A 128 -0.34 8.12 17.87
C ALA A 128 0.09 6.65 17.94
N LEU A 129 0.88 6.18 16.97
CA LEU A 129 1.42 4.80 16.95
C LEU A 129 2.40 4.57 18.11
N LEU A 130 3.29 5.53 18.36
CA LEU A 130 4.20 5.48 19.51
C LEU A 130 3.47 5.60 20.85
N ALA A 131 2.42 6.43 20.95
CA ALA A 131 1.56 6.49 22.14
C ALA A 131 0.85 5.15 22.42
N GLY A 132 0.59 4.36 21.37
CA GLY A 132 0.07 3.00 21.45
C GLY A 132 1.11 1.92 21.72
N ASN A 133 2.38 2.27 22.01
CA ASN A 133 3.53 1.34 22.11
C ASN A 133 3.76 0.48 20.86
N LYS A 134 3.35 0.95 19.67
CA LYS A 134 3.67 0.32 18.39
C LYS A 134 4.90 0.99 17.79
N GLU A 135 6.08 0.42 18.03
CA GLU A 135 7.35 0.88 17.44
C GLU A 135 7.64 0.29 16.06
N LEU A 136 7.02 -0.86 15.75
CA LEU A 136 7.11 -1.53 14.45
C LEU A 136 5.75 -1.41 13.77
N VAL A 137 5.74 -0.88 12.56
CA VAL A 137 4.52 -0.59 11.81
C VAL A 137 4.68 -1.04 10.36
N LEU A 138 3.63 -1.64 9.82
CA LEU A 138 3.60 -2.05 8.42
C LEU A 138 3.36 -0.82 7.51
N PRO A 139 3.86 -0.82 6.27
CA PRO A 139 3.54 0.23 5.31
C PRO A 139 2.03 0.37 5.08
N SER A 140 1.31 -0.75 5.05
CA SER A 140 -0.15 -0.84 4.94
C SER A 140 -0.84 -0.14 6.10
N GLU A 141 -0.43 -0.41 7.35
CA GLU A 141 -0.99 0.25 8.54
C GLU A 141 -0.78 1.78 8.49
N LEU A 142 0.34 2.26 7.95
CA LEU A 142 0.59 3.69 7.77
C LEU A 142 -0.34 4.27 6.69
N LYS A 143 -0.47 3.62 5.54
CA LYS A 143 -1.41 4.03 4.47
C LYS A 143 -2.85 4.06 4.97
N GLU A 144 -3.30 3.06 5.73
CA GLU A 144 -4.64 3.01 6.35
C GLU A 144 -4.89 4.17 7.33
N LYS A 145 -3.85 4.66 8.00
CA LYS A 145 -3.93 5.83 8.89
C LYS A 145 -3.93 7.17 8.15
N GLY A 146 -3.80 7.16 6.83
CA GLY A 146 -3.75 8.36 6.00
C GLY A 146 -2.35 8.95 5.86
N PHE A 147 -1.30 8.13 6.05
CA PHE A 147 0.08 8.59 5.93
C PHE A 147 0.41 8.93 4.47
N LYS A 148 0.80 10.18 4.21
CA LYS A 148 0.98 10.73 2.85
C LYS A 148 2.40 10.61 2.33
N THR A 149 3.39 10.51 3.22
CA THR A 149 4.79 10.42 2.83
C THR A 149 5.08 9.09 2.12
N ASP A 150 5.83 9.17 1.02
CA ASP A 150 6.27 8.03 0.21
C ASP A 150 7.01 6.96 1.04
N LEU A 151 6.44 5.76 1.13
CA LEU A 151 6.97 4.62 1.91
C LEU A 151 7.97 3.75 1.13
N ASN A 152 8.55 4.28 0.05
CA ASN A 152 9.47 3.55 -0.82
C ASN A 152 10.93 3.50 -0.29
N GLY A 153 11.29 4.39 0.63
CA GLY A 153 12.65 4.54 1.15
C GLY A 153 12.96 3.66 2.36
N ARG A 154 14.17 3.08 2.44
CA ARG A 154 14.62 2.35 3.66
C ARG A 154 14.70 3.24 4.90
N LYS A 155 14.90 4.54 4.71
CA LYS A 155 14.97 5.52 5.77
C LYS A 155 14.17 6.74 5.37
N LEU A 156 13.16 7.09 6.16
CA LEU A 156 12.27 8.21 5.89
C LEU A 156 12.29 9.14 7.10
N LEU A 157 12.33 10.43 6.84
CA LEU A 157 12.31 11.45 7.87
C LEU A 157 10.97 12.17 7.82
N VAL A 158 10.20 12.09 8.90
CA VAL A 158 8.90 12.74 9.03
C VAL A 158 8.95 13.61 10.27
N GLY A 159 9.35 14.87 10.04
CA GLY A 159 9.65 15.86 11.08
C GLY A 159 10.58 15.33 12.17
N ARG A 160 10.06 15.11 13.39
CA ARG A 160 10.86 14.59 14.53
C ARG A 160 11.01 13.06 14.57
N PHE A 161 10.34 12.34 13.69
CA PHE A 161 10.39 10.88 13.61
C PHE A 161 11.24 10.42 12.43
N CYS A 162 11.92 9.29 12.63
CA CYS A 162 12.67 8.60 11.59
C CYS A 162 12.12 7.18 11.46
N LEU A 163 11.59 6.84 10.29
CA LEU A 163 11.24 5.47 9.95
C LEU A 163 12.47 4.78 9.37
N ASN A 164 12.78 3.58 9.87
CA ASN A 164 13.89 2.78 9.39
C ASN A 164 13.40 1.36 9.07
N ARG A 165 13.65 0.89 7.85
CA ARG A 165 13.34 -0.46 7.38
C ARG A 165 14.64 -1.17 7.00
N GLY A 166 14.88 -2.32 7.62
CA GLY A 166 16.04 -3.15 7.29
C GLY A 166 15.95 -3.75 5.89
N LYS A 167 17.06 -4.32 5.41
CA LYS A 167 17.16 -4.84 4.02
C LYS A 167 16.14 -5.95 3.73
N TYR A 168 15.80 -6.74 4.74
CA TYR A 168 14.88 -7.85 4.62
C TYR A 168 13.62 -7.65 5.47
N ASP A 169 13.50 -6.52 6.15
CA ASP A 169 12.34 -6.20 6.97
C ASP A 169 11.24 -5.57 6.11
N THR A 170 10.01 -5.91 6.43
CA THR A 170 8.76 -5.43 5.83
C THR A 170 8.22 -4.24 6.63
N CYS A 171 8.40 -4.28 7.95
CA CYS A 171 8.00 -3.23 8.88
C CYS A 171 9.00 -2.06 8.92
N TYR A 172 8.46 -0.87 9.16
CA TYR A 172 9.23 0.29 9.57
C TYR A 172 9.36 0.34 11.09
N GLN A 173 10.57 0.57 11.58
CA GLN A 173 10.81 0.94 12.95
C GLN A 173 10.71 2.46 13.11
N ILE A 174 9.82 2.93 13.99
CA ILE A 174 9.66 4.34 14.32
C ILE A 174 10.71 4.73 15.38
N ILE A 175 11.61 5.64 15.03
CA ILE A 175 12.67 6.12 15.93
C ILE A 175 12.45 7.61 16.18
N LEU A 176 12.35 8.01 17.44
CA LEU A 176 12.39 9.41 17.85
C LEU A 176 13.79 9.96 17.65
N LYS A 177 13.91 10.98 16.81
CA LYS A 177 15.17 11.70 16.64
C LYS A 177 15.31 12.65 17.84
N SER A 178 15.98 12.20 18.89
CA SER A 178 16.44 13.10 19.95
C SER A 178 17.51 14.02 19.37
N GLU A 179 17.27 15.33 19.43
CA GLU A 179 18.27 16.38 19.14
C GLU A 179 19.37 16.42 20.21
#